data_AF-A0A7J8K0Y6-F1
#
_entry.id   AF-A0A7J8K0Y6-F1
#
_cell.length_a   1.000
_cell.length_b   1.000
_cell.length_c   1.000
_cell.angle_alpha   90.00
_cell.angle_beta   90.00
_cell.angle_gamma   90.00
#
_symmetry.space_group_name_H-M   'P 1'
#
loop_
_entity.id
_entity.type
_entity.pdbx_description
1 polymer ?
#
loop_
_entity_poly.entity_id
_entity_poly.type
_entity_poly.pdbx_seq_one_letter_code
_entity_poly.pdbx_strand_id
1 'polypeptide(L)'
;MSVSKRQTAAPAARGKVFYSNEESGYLVLTIVISGHFFISQGQTLLEGFSLIGSKNWLKIVKRMDCLLFGTTIKNKSRMFRVQFSGESKQQALERCGSCVQRLAQYVTVQVRDDGTGQDPGPLQSHQKLEQQQYISAITITPGGRTSVTRLAQSLLASEELPLVYEQSPWNVEDLGPFLRCCLMDQNFPAFVEEVEKELKKLTGLRN
;
A
#
# COMPACT_ATOMS: atom_id res chain seq x y z
N MET A 1 -17.54 12.57 0.73
CA MET A 1 -16.60 12.23 -0.36
C MET A 1 -17.40 11.56 -1.47
N SER A 2 -16.95 11.57 -2.72
CA SER A 2 -17.55 10.76 -3.78
C SER A 2 -16.47 9.97 -4.53
N VAL A 3 -16.84 8.83 -5.09
CA VAL A 3 -15.92 7.95 -5.82
C VAL A 3 -16.56 7.55 -7.14
N SER A 4 -15.87 7.78 -8.26
CA SER A 4 -16.32 7.35 -9.59
C SER A 4 -15.32 6.40 -10.20
N LYS A 5 -15.78 5.25 -10.69
CA LYS A 5 -14.93 4.22 -11.30
C LYS A 5 -15.28 4.06 -12.77
N ARG A 6 -14.26 3.96 -13.62
CA ARG A 6 -14.39 3.59 -15.03
C ARG A 6 -13.48 2.43 -15.34
N GLN A 7 -14.06 1.40 -15.95
CA GLN A 7 -13.32 0.27 -16.49
C GLN A 7 -13.15 0.48 -17.99
N THR A 8 -11.91 0.58 -18.45
CA THR A 8 -11.60 0.73 -19.88
C THR A 8 -11.70 -0.63 -20.57
N ALA A 9 -12.91 -1.00 -20.96
CA ALA A 9 -13.21 -1.97 -22.00
C ALA A 9 -14.57 -1.61 -22.63
N ALA A 10 -14.54 -1.21 -23.91
CA ALA A 10 -15.64 -0.74 -24.77
C ALA A 10 -16.08 0.76 -24.65
N PRO A 11 -16.38 1.43 -25.79
CA PRO A 11 -16.78 2.83 -25.80
C PRO A 11 -18.28 2.95 -25.49
N ALA A 12 -18.62 3.41 -24.28
CA ALA A 12 -19.92 3.96 -23.82
C ALA A 12 -20.27 3.62 -22.35
N ALA A 13 -19.40 2.96 -21.59
CA ALA A 13 -19.73 2.65 -20.20
C ALA A 13 -19.75 3.91 -19.32
N ARG A 14 -20.96 4.33 -18.89
CA ARG A 14 -21.17 5.35 -17.85
C ARG A 14 -20.51 4.83 -16.58
N GLY A 15 -19.53 5.56 -16.02
CA GLY A 15 -18.79 5.11 -14.84
C GLY A 15 -19.70 4.90 -13.62
N LYS A 16 -19.43 3.88 -12.80
CA LYS A 16 -20.15 3.63 -11.55
C LYS A 16 -19.74 4.71 -10.54
N VAL A 17 -20.72 5.41 -9.95
CA VAL A 17 -20.48 6.49 -8.98
C VAL A 17 -21.07 6.11 -7.64
N PHE A 18 -20.30 6.34 -6.59
CA PHE A 18 -20.65 6.15 -5.20
C PHE A 18 -20.61 7.51 -4.49
N TYR A 19 -21.59 7.78 -3.65
CA TYR A 19 -21.70 9.02 -2.88
C TYR A 19 -21.78 8.69 -1.40
N SER A 20 -21.18 9.55 -0.56
CA SER A 20 -21.43 9.50 0.89
C SER A 20 -22.81 10.07 1.18
N ASN A 21 -23.67 9.30 1.82
CA ASN A 21 -24.96 9.74 2.33
C ASN A 21 -25.38 8.86 3.51
N GLU A 22 -26.47 9.23 4.18
CA GLU A 22 -26.96 8.51 5.38
C GLU A 22 -27.46 7.10 5.05
N GLU A 23 -28.03 6.89 3.86
CA GLU A 23 -28.65 5.62 3.45
C GLU A 23 -27.61 4.53 3.08
N SER A 24 -26.61 4.91 2.28
CA SER A 24 -25.56 3.99 1.78
C SER A 24 -24.28 4.02 2.61
N GLY A 25 -24.21 4.92 3.60
CA GLY A 25 -23.06 5.14 4.45
C GLY A 25 -22.02 6.07 3.85
N TYR A 26 -21.08 6.50 4.68
CA TYR A 26 -20.03 7.44 4.29
C TYR A 26 -18.85 6.70 3.66
N LEU A 27 -18.30 7.31 2.59
CA LEU A 27 -17.08 6.83 1.96
C LEU A 27 -15.88 7.28 2.80
N VAL A 28 -14.99 6.34 3.10
CA VAL A 28 -13.77 6.57 3.88
C VAL A 28 -12.56 6.14 3.06
N LEU A 29 -11.55 7.01 2.97
CA LEU A 29 -10.25 6.70 2.39
C LEU A 29 -9.25 6.54 3.53
N THR A 30 -8.60 5.38 3.60
CA THR A 30 -7.67 5.02 4.67
C THR A 30 -6.30 4.70 4.08
N ILE A 31 -5.26 5.30 4.66
CA ILE A 31 -3.86 4.95 4.39
C ILE A 31 -3.26 4.48 5.72
N VAL A 32 -2.93 3.20 5.81
CA VAL A 32 -2.34 2.61 7.02
C VAL A 32 -0.82 2.81 6.99
N ILE A 33 -0.18 2.87 8.16
CA ILE A 33 1.28 3.03 8.30
C ILE A 33 2.10 1.95 7.59
N SER A 34 1.51 0.78 7.35
CA SER A 34 2.09 -0.30 6.56
C SER A 34 2.10 -0.02 5.05
N GLY A 35 1.66 1.17 4.63
CA GLY A 35 1.57 1.56 3.22
C GLY A 35 0.36 1.00 2.48
N HIS A 36 -0.65 0.46 3.17
CA HIS A 36 -1.86 -0.03 2.52
C HIS A 36 -2.88 1.10 2.31
N PHE A 37 -3.47 1.13 1.12
CA PHE A 37 -4.49 2.08 0.71
C PHE A 37 -5.84 1.39 0.57
N PHE A 38 -6.88 1.98 1.15
CA PHE A 38 -8.25 1.49 1.06
C PHE A 38 -9.26 2.61 0.80
N ILE A 39 -10.32 2.27 0.07
CA ILE A 39 -11.56 3.05 0.03
C ILE A 39 -12.69 2.11 0.41
N SER A 40 -13.43 2.44 1.48
CA SER A 40 -14.58 1.67 1.94
C SER A 40 -15.85 2.52 2.02
N GLN A 41 -16.99 1.85 2.00
CA GLN A 41 -18.30 2.43 2.31
C GLN A 41 -19.02 1.50 3.29
N GLY A 42 -19.20 1.93 4.53
CA GLY A 42 -19.65 1.05 5.61
C GLY A 42 -18.71 -0.15 5.75
N GLN A 43 -19.25 -1.37 5.64
CA GLN A 43 -18.47 -2.62 5.68
C GLN A 43 -17.98 -3.09 4.30
N THR A 44 -18.29 -2.35 3.23
CA THR A 44 -17.92 -2.75 1.86
C THR A 44 -16.59 -2.12 1.46
N LEU A 45 -15.62 -2.96 1.08
CA LEU A 45 -14.38 -2.49 0.44
C LEU A 45 -14.63 -2.17 -1.03
N LEU A 46 -14.34 -0.95 -1.44
CA LEU A 46 -14.43 -0.53 -2.84
C LEU A 46 -13.07 -0.66 -3.53
N GLU A 47 -11.99 -0.18 -2.94
CA GLU A 47 -10.63 -0.29 -3.48
C GLU A 47 -9.66 -0.68 -2.36
N GLY A 48 -8.69 -1.54 -2.66
CA GLY A 48 -7.67 -1.99 -1.71
C GLY A 48 -6.40 -2.43 -2.45
N PHE A 49 -5.26 -1.84 -2.08
CA PHE A 49 -3.95 -2.23 -2.61
C PHE A 49 -2.80 -1.67 -1.77
N SER A 50 -1.64 -2.33 -1.78
CA SER A 50 -0.40 -1.77 -1.24
C SER A 50 0.16 -0.66 -2.12
N LEU A 51 0.61 0.43 -1.48
CA LEU A 51 1.35 1.51 -2.12
C LEU A 51 2.85 1.18 -2.26
N ILE A 52 3.34 0.19 -1.53
CA ILE A 52 4.74 -0.23 -1.56
C ILE A 52 5.06 -0.86 -2.92
N GLY A 53 6.13 -0.40 -3.57
CA GLY A 53 6.51 -0.91 -4.90
C GLY A 53 5.53 -0.54 -6.03
N SER A 54 4.59 0.37 -5.80
CA SER A 54 3.50 0.64 -6.74
C SER A 54 3.86 1.49 -7.95
N LYS A 55 5.06 2.10 -7.98
CA LYS A 55 5.48 3.10 -8.98
C LYS A 55 5.35 2.65 -10.44
N ASN A 56 5.46 1.35 -10.71
CA ASN A 56 5.42 0.80 -12.07
C ASN A 56 3.99 0.58 -12.60
N TRP A 57 3.00 0.45 -11.72
CA TRP A 57 1.62 0.10 -12.09
C TRP A 57 0.57 1.09 -11.59
N LEU A 58 0.90 1.99 -10.66
CA LEU A 58 0.00 3.00 -10.12
C LEU A 58 0.46 4.41 -10.51
N LYS A 59 -0.48 5.19 -11.07
CA LYS A 59 -0.31 6.62 -11.35
C LYS A 59 -1.40 7.39 -10.64
N ILE A 60 -1.03 8.44 -9.92
CA ILE A 60 -1.97 9.31 -9.20
C ILE A 60 -1.80 10.73 -9.69
N VAL A 61 -2.92 11.36 -10.06
CA VAL A 61 -2.97 12.76 -10.48
C VAL A 61 -3.92 13.53 -9.57
N LYS A 62 -3.45 14.61 -8.95
CA LYS A 62 -4.27 15.58 -8.23
C LYS A 62 -4.72 16.68 -9.17
N ARG A 63 -6.01 17.02 -9.09
CA ARG A 63 -6.58 18.25 -9.64
C ARG A 63 -7.60 18.79 -8.66
N MET A 64 -7.40 20.02 -8.18
CA MET A 64 -8.27 20.63 -7.17
C MET A 64 -8.46 19.72 -5.93
N ASP A 65 -9.72 19.46 -5.56
CA ASP A 65 -10.18 18.60 -4.46
C ASP A 65 -10.34 17.13 -4.89
N CYS A 66 -9.80 16.76 -6.05
CA CYS A 66 -9.93 15.43 -6.63
C CYS A 66 -8.58 14.74 -6.80
N LEU A 67 -8.59 13.42 -6.60
CA LEU A 67 -7.50 12.52 -6.97
C LEU A 67 -8.00 11.53 -8.01
N LEU A 68 -7.22 11.37 -9.08
CA LEU A 68 -7.44 10.38 -10.12
C LEU A 68 -6.37 9.30 -10.03
N PHE A 69 -6.80 8.07 -9.83
CA PHE A 69 -5.95 6.89 -9.73
C PHE A 69 -6.08 6.08 -11.01
N GLY A 70 -4.95 5.83 -11.67
CA GLY A 70 -4.83 4.92 -12.79
C GLY A 70 -3.96 3.74 -12.40
N THR A 71 -4.52 2.54 -12.48
CA THR A 71 -3.78 1.30 -12.23
C THR A 71 -3.68 0.50 -13.51
N THR A 72 -2.50 -0.04 -13.82
CA THR A 72 -2.25 -0.90 -14.96
C THR A 72 -1.61 -2.20 -14.49
N ILE A 73 -2.36 -3.30 -14.54
CA ILE A 73 -1.88 -4.63 -14.12
C ILE A 73 -2.11 -5.60 -15.27
N LYS A 74 -1.07 -6.34 -15.68
CA LYS A 74 -1.14 -7.34 -16.78
C LYS A 74 -1.82 -6.79 -18.05
N ASN A 75 -1.40 -5.61 -18.50
CA ASN A 75 -1.95 -4.88 -19.67
C ASN A 75 -3.43 -4.46 -19.56
N LYS A 76 -4.04 -4.59 -18.38
CA LYS A 76 -5.39 -4.10 -18.11
C LYS A 76 -5.32 -2.84 -17.26
N SER A 77 -5.83 -1.75 -17.82
CA SER A 77 -5.92 -0.46 -17.13
C SER A 77 -7.33 -0.26 -16.56
N ARG A 78 -7.40 0.25 -15.33
CA ARG A 78 -8.63 0.76 -14.72
C ARG A 78 -8.37 2.13 -14.10
N MET A 79 -9.40 2.97 -14.08
CA MET A 79 -9.33 4.32 -13.54
C MET A 79 -10.42 4.51 -12.49
N PHE A 80 -10.09 5.17 -11.39
CA PHE A 80 -11.08 5.68 -10.48
C PHE A 80 -10.69 7.06 -9.96
N ARG A 81 -11.70 7.88 -9.67
CA ARG A 81 -11.56 9.23 -9.16
C ARG A 81 -12.20 9.31 -7.78
N VAL A 82 -11.52 10.00 -6.88
CA VAL A 82 -12.03 10.37 -5.56
C VAL A 82 -12.18 11.89 -5.50
N GLN A 83 -13.31 12.37 -5.02
CA GLN A 83 -13.53 13.79 -4.72
C GLN A 83 -13.76 13.97 -3.22
N PHE A 84 -12.87 14.74 -2.59
CA PHE A 84 -12.94 15.03 -1.16
C PHE A 84 -14.12 15.95 -0.85
N SER A 85 -14.70 15.78 0.33
CA SER A 85 -15.77 16.66 0.83
C SER A 85 -15.29 17.43 2.05
N GLY A 86 -15.85 18.61 2.24
CA GLY A 86 -15.74 19.41 3.44
C GLY A 86 -16.95 20.34 3.53
N GLU A 87 -17.09 21.02 4.67
CA GLU A 87 -18.09 22.06 4.91
C GLU A 87 -17.93 23.25 3.95
N SER A 88 -16.73 23.41 3.39
CA SER A 88 -16.40 24.39 2.35
C SER A 88 -15.49 23.77 1.28
N LYS A 89 -15.41 24.43 0.12
CA LYS A 89 -14.46 24.08 -0.94
C LYS A 89 -13.01 24.12 -0.45
N GLN A 90 -12.69 25.08 0.41
CA GLN A 90 -11.36 25.22 1.02
C GLN A 90 -11.03 24.02 1.91
N GLN A 91 -11.97 23.61 2.76
CA GLN A 91 -11.78 22.43 3.62
C GLN A 91 -11.65 21.13 2.79
N ALA A 92 -12.39 21.00 1.69
CA ALA A 92 -12.24 19.87 0.77
C ALA A 92 -10.85 19.84 0.11
N LEU A 93 -10.32 21.00 -0.29
CA LEU A 93 -8.97 21.15 -0.85
C LEU A 93 -7.89 20.79 0.18
N GLU A 94 -8.02 21.24 1.43
CA GLU A 94 -7.09 20.95 2.53
C GLU A 94 -7.06 19.46 2.88
N ARG A 95 -8.22 18.81 2.93
CA ARG A 95 -8.33 17.36 3.14
C ARG A 95 -7.67 16.58 2.00
N CYS A 96 -7.90 17.01 0.75
CA CYS A 96 -7.23 16.44 -0.42
C CYS A 96 -5.72 16.62 -0.34
N GLY A 97 -5.23 17.83 -0.01
CA GLY A 97 -3.81 18.13 0.14
C GLY A 97 -3.14 17.31 1.24
N SER A 98 -3.79 17.15 2.39
CA SER A 98 -3.31 16.30 3.49
C SER A 98 -3.21 14.84 3.07
N CYS A 99 -4.16 14.34 2.28
CA CYS A 99 -4.10 12.98 1.73
C CYS A 99 -2.94 12.82 0.75
N VAL A 100 -2.70 13.79 -0.12
CA VAL A 100 -1.56 13.80 -1.06
C VAL A 100 -0.23 13.76 -0.31
N GLN A 101 -0.08 14.53 0.78
CA GLN A 101 1.12 14.51 1.60
C GLN A 101 1.38 13.12 2.20
N ARG A 102 0.34 12.39 2.62
CA ARG A 102 0.47 11.00 3.10
C ARG A 102 0.82 10.04 1.96
N LEU A 103 0.18 10.16 0.80
CA LEU A 103 0.48 9.34 -0.38
C LEU A 103 1.92 9.52 -0.87
N ALA A 104 2.43 10.75 -0.82
CA ALA A 104 3.78 11.11 -1.26
C ALA A 104 4.90 10.39 -0.50
N GLN A 105 4.61 9.83 0.67
CA GLN A 105 5.55 8.98 1.42
C GLN A 105 5.81 7.63 0.72
N TYR A 106 4.92 7.19 -0.17
CA TYR A 106 4.97 5.87 -0.80
C TYR A 106 5.06 5.92 -2.33
N VAL A 107 4.34 6.87 -2.96
CA VAL A 107 4.21 6.97 -4.42
C VAL A 107 4.17 8.43 -4.86
N THR A 108 4.71 8.72 -6.05
CA THR A 108 4.67 10.06 -6.63
C THR A 108 3.24 10.45 -7.04
N VAL A 109 2.76 11.60 -6.57
CA VAL A 109 1.48 12.18 -6.99
C VAL A 109 1.74 13.37 -7.91
N GLN A 110 1.22 13.33 -9.13
CA GLN A 110 1.35 14.43 -10.09
C GLN A 110 0.30 15.50 -9.77
N VAL A 111 0.72 16.71 -9.42
CA VAL A 111 -0.19 17.84 -9.19
C VAL A 111 -0.35 18.61 -10.50
N ARG A 112 -1.58 18.76 -10.97
CA ARG A 112 -1.90 19.59 -12.12
C ARG A 112 -2.66 20.81 -11.61
N ASP A 113 -1.99 21.95 -11.64
CA ASP A 113 -2.62 23.23 -11.32
C ASP A 113 -3.28 23.82 -12.58
N ASP A 114 -4.37 24.54 -12.38
CA ASP A 114 -5.21 25.03 -13.48
C ASP A 114 -4.64 26.31 -14.14
N GLY A 115 -3.34 26.60 -14.02
CA GLY A 115 -2.72 27.81 -14.55
C GLY A 115 -1.25 27.67 -14.92
N THR A 116 -0.95 27.95 -16.19
CA THR A 116 0.37 28.19 -16.83
C THR A 116 1.43 27.09 -16.75
N GLY A 117 1.78 26.53 -17.91
CA GLY A 117 2.87 25.58 -18.06
C GLY A 117 4.24 26.24 -17.89
N GLN A 118 5.13 25.54 -17.18
CA GLN A 118 6.58 25.60 -17.35
C GLN A 118 7.23 24.42 -16.63
N ASP A 119 8.17 23.79 -17.31
CA ASP A 119 9.20 22.87 -16.84
C ASP A 119 10.50 23.29 -17.57
N PRO A 120 11.74 22.91 -17.16
CA PRO A 120 12.25 22.40 -15.89
C PRO A 120 13.38 23.30 -15.30
N GLY A 121 13.73 23.14 -14.02
CA GLY A 121 15.00 23.70 -13.51
C GLY A 121 15.35 23.33 -12.05
N PRO A 122 16.64 23.21 -11.68
CA PRO A 122 17.11 22.08 -10.87
C PRO A 122 17.82 22.42 -9.53
N LEU A 123 17.91 21.39 -8.68
CA LEU A 123 18.98 21.04 -7.72
C LEU A 123 19.11 21.77 -6.35
N GLN A 124 19.56 20.94 -5.38
CA GLN A 124 20.14 21.18 -4.04
C GLN A 124 19.14 21.35 -2.88
N SER A 125 19.27 20.68 -1.73
CA SER A 125 20.50 20.34 -1.00
C SER A 125 20.38 19.03 -0.21
N HIS A 126 21.49 18.28 -0.19
CA HIS A 126 21.82 17.24 0.76
C HIS A 126 21.80 17.77 2.20
N GLN A 127 21.26 17.01 3.15
CA GLN A 127 21.73 17.02 4.53
C GLN A 127 21.88 15.58 5.03
N LYS A 128 23.16 15.24 5.14
CA LYS A 128 23.75 14.11 5.85
C LYS A 128 23.57 14.35 7.35
N LEU A 129 23.04 13.37 8.09
CA LEU A 129 23.30 13.26 9.52
C LEU A 129 23.62 11.80 9.85
N GLU A 130 24.90 11.48 9.79
CA GLU A 130 25.50 10.31 10.40
C GLU A 130 26.22 10.77 11.67
N GLN A 131 25.81 10.23 12.82
CA GLN A 131 26.69 9.87 13.94
C GLN A 131 25.85 9.08 14.96
N GLN A 132 25.93 7.75 14.93
CA GLN A 132 26.84 6.94 15.75
C GLN A 132 26.48 7.00 17.25
N GLN A 133 25.75 5.99 17.73
CA GLN A 133 25.86 5.57 19.12
C GLN A 133 25.79 4.04 19.24
N TYR A 134 26.99 3.48 19.34
CA TYR A 134 27.41 2.37 20.18
C TYR A 134 26.48 1.15 20.37
N ILE A 135 26.87 0.10 19.66
CA ILE A 135 27.00 -1.29 20.11
C ILE A 135 26.74 -1.46 21.61
N SER A 136 25.55 -1.94 21.96
CA SER A 136 25.34 -2.66 23.21
C SER A 136 25.57 -4.13 22.94
N ALA A 137 26.58 -4.68 23.62
CA ALA A 137 26.94 -6.08 23.60
C ALA A 137 25.72 -6.94 23.96
N ILE A 138 25.14 -7.62 22.97
CA ILE A 138 24.28 -8.77 23.24
C ILE A 138 25.23 -9.93 23.49
N THR A 139 25.31 -10.36 24.74
CA THR A 139 25.88 -11.64 25.14
C THR A 139 25.20 -12.75 24.33
N ILE A 140 25.88 -13.25 23.30
CA ILE A 140 25.41 -14.40 22.53
C ILE A 140 25.64 -15.64 23.39
N THR A 141 24.56 -16.22 23.91
CA THR A 141 24.57 -17.60 24.38
C THR A 141 24.89 -18.51 23.19
N PRO A 142 25.85 -19.44 23.30
CA PRO A 142 26.25 -20.29 22.18
C PRO A 142 25.26 -21.45 22.02
N GLY A 143 24.12 -21.21 21.37
CA GLY A 143 23.18 -22.27 21.04
C GLY A 143 22.02 -21.79 20.18
N GLY A 144 22.03 -22.09 18.88
CA GLY A 144 20.89 -21.82 18.00
C GLY A 144 21.19 -21.17 16.64
N ARG A 145 22.40 -21.31 16.09
CA ARG A 145 22.67 -20.88 14.70
C ARG A 145 22.09 -21.90 13.72
N THR A 146 21.06 -21.52 12.96
CA THR A 146 20.48 -22.33 11.88
C THR A 146 20.72 -21.65 10.53
N SER A 147 20.94 -22.42 9.47
CA SER A 147 21.20 -21.86 8.13
C SER A 147 19.91 -21.35 7.48
N VAL A 148 20.01 -20.37 6.59
CA VAL A 148 18.87 -19.83 5.83
C VAL A 148 18.14 -20.94 5.06
N THR A 149 18.89 -21.87 4.47
CA THR A 149 18.35 -23.05 3.79
C THR A 149 17.56 -23.95 4.73
N ARG A 150 18.07 -24.21 5.95
CA ARG A 150 17.37 -25.04 6.95
C ARG A 150 16.10 -24.37 7.45
N LEU A 151 16.10 -23.05 7.64
CA LEU A 151 14.89 -22.28 7.99
C LEU A 151 13.83 -22.35 6.90
N ALA A 152 14.23 -22.17 5.64
CA ALA A 152 13.31 -22.27 4.50
C ALA A 152 12.72 -23.67 4.37
N GLN A 153 13.52 -24.72 4.61
CA GLN A 153 13.04 -26.12 4.65
C GLN A 153 12.00 -26.33 5.74
N SER A 154 12.29 -25.92 6.98
CA SER A 154 11.35 -26.11 8.10
C SER A 154 10.03 -25.35 7.90
N LEU A 155 10.06 -24.14 7.32
CA LEU A 155 8.86 -23.38 6.99
C LEU A 155 7.98 -24.05 5.91
N LEU A 156 8.60 -24.68 4.90
CA LEU A 156 7.88 -25.36 3.82
C LEU A 156 7.42 -26.77 4.20
N ALA A 157 8.18 -27.45 5.07
CA ALA A 157 7.91 -28.82 5.51
C ALA A 157 7.12 -28.90 6.82
N SER A 158 6.80 -27.75 7.44
CA SER A 158 6.17 -27.67 8.75
C SER A 158 6.89 -28.49 9.83
N GLU A 159 8.23 -28.48 9.79
CA GLU A 159 9.08 -29.14 10.80
C GLU A 159 9.30 -28.22 12.01
N GLU A 160 9.52 -28.81 13.20
CA GLU A 160 9.77 -28.06 14.44
C GLU A 160 10.98 -27.13 14.31
N LEU A 161 10.73 -25.84 14.51
CA LEU A 161 11.75 -24.81 14.58
C LEU A 161 12.31 -24.69 16.01
N PRO A 162 13.56 -24.22 16.20
CA PRO A 162 14.07 -23.94 17.54
C PRO A 162 13.14 -22.98 18.30
N LEU A 163 13.03 -23.16 19.62
CA LEU A 163 12.12 -22.42 20.54
C LEU A 163 12.13 -20.88 20.35
N VAL A 164 13.26 -20.31 19.90
CA VAL A 164 13.41 -18.87 19.61
C VAL A 164 12.46 -18.38 18.50
N TYR A 165 12.07 -19.27 17.57
CA TYR A 165 11.17 -18.96 16.47
C TYR A 165 9.69 -19.23 16.79
N GLU A 166 9.39 -19.84 17.95
CA GLU A 166 8.01 -20.05 18.42
C GLU A 166 7.41 -18.79 19.06
N GLN A 167 8.26 -17.80 19.38
CA GLN A 167 7.82 -16.54 19.97
C GLN A 167 7.27 -15.62 18.88
N SER A 168 5.95 -15.42 18.87
CA SER A 168 5.33 -14.36 18.08
C SER A 168 5.56 -13.02 18.79
N PRO A 169 6.23 -12.03 18.17
CA PRO A 169 6.30 -10.68 18.71
C PRO A 169 4.95 -9.94 18.60
N TRP A 170 4.00 -10.52 17.87
CA TRP A 170 2.65 -9.97 17.73
C TRP A 170 1.77 -10.44 18.88
N ASN A 171 1.12 -9.47 19.55
CA ASN A 171 0.01 -9.76 20.43
C ASN A 171 -1.19 -10.24 19.60
N VAL A 172 -2.00 -11.14 20.16
CA VAL A 172 -3.16 -11.75 19.47
C VAL A 172 -4.14 -10.68 18.94
N GLU A 173 -4.18 -9.52 19.60
CA GLU A 173 -5.00 -8.37 19.26
C GLU A 173 -4.58 -7.65 17.97
N ASP A 174 -3.29 -7.65 17.64
CA ASP A 174 -2.72 -6.92 16.48
C ASP A 174 -2.65 -7.76 15.21
N LEU A 175 -2.56 -9.08 15.36
CA LEU A 175 -2.47 -10.01 14.22
C LEU A 175 -3.73 -10.00 13.37
N GLY A 176 -4.91 -9.93 14.00
CA GLY A 176 -6.20 -9.92 13.30
C GLY A 176 -6.36 -8.72 12.34
N PRO A 177 -6.18 -7.48 12.81
CA PRO A 177 -6.18 -6.29 11.96
C PRO A 177 -5.14 -6.34 10.83
N PHE A 178 -3.93 -6.84 11.09
CA PHE A 178 -2.90 -7.01 10.07
C PHE A 178 -3.33 -8.01 8.99
N LEU A 179 -3.82 -9.18 9.39
CA LEU A 179 -4.29 -10.21 8.45
C LEU A 179 -5.43 -9.68 7.57
N ARG A 180 -6.37 -8.92 8.13
CA ARG A 180 -7.42 -8.26 7.34
C ARG A 180 -6.83 -7.30 6.30
N CYS A 181 -5.81 -6.51 6.65
CA CYS A 181 -5.15 -5.62 5.69
C CYS A 181 -4.52 -6.42 4.54
N CYS A 182 -3.85 -7.54 4.83
CA CYS A 182 -3.28 -8.43 3.81
C CYS A 182 -4.36 -9.02 2.89
N LEU A 183 -5.46 -9.52 3.46
CA LEU A 183 -6.56 -10.11 2.68
C LEU A 183 -7.33 -9.08 1.83
N MET A 184 -7.30 -7.80 2.24
CA MET A 184 -7.91 -6.70 1.49
C MET A 184 -7.00 -6.15 0.38
N ASP A 185 -5.72 -6.53 0.34
CA ASP A 185 -4.83 -6.22 -0.78
C ASP A 185 -5.00 -7.26 -1.89
N GLN A 186 -5.54 -6.81 -3.03
CA GLN A 186 -5.74 -7.64 -4.22
C GLN A 186 -4.46 -8.28 -4.77
N ASN A 187 -3.28 -7.76 -4.43
CA ASN A 187 -1.99 -8.30 -4.85
C ASN A 187 -1.41 -9.31 -3.86
N PHE A 188 -1.95 -9.40 -2.64
CA PHE A 188 -1.40 -10.26 -1.59
C PHE A 188 -1.29 -11.74 -1.99
N PRO A 189 -2.30 -12.37 -2.64
CA PRO A 189 -2.17 -13.76 -3.08
C PRO A 189 -0.97 -13.98 -4.01
N ALA A 190 -0.76 -13.09 -4.99
CA ALA A 190 0.36 -13.17 -5.92
C ALA A 190 1.71 -12.91 -5.24
N PHE A 191 1.74 -12.03 -4.23
CA PHE A 191 2.93 -11.82 -3.40
C PHE A 191 3.29 -13.09 -2.61
N VAL A 192 2.31 -13.74 -1.97
CA VAL A 192 2.52 -14.99 -1.24
C VAL A 192 3.07 -16.08 -2.16
N GLU A 193 2.52 -16.22 -3.38
CA GLU A 193 3.06 -17.15 -4.39
C GLU A 193 4.53 -16.88 -4.74
N GLU A 194 4.93 -15.62 -4.94
CA GLU A 194 6.32 -15.28 -5.23
C GLU A 194 7.23 -15.49 -4.01
N VAL A 195 6.75 -15.25 -2.78
CA VAL A 195 7.49 -15.59 -1.54
C VAL A 195 7.72 -17.10 -1.45
N GLU A 196 6.69 -17.92 -1.65
CA GLU A 196 6.82 -19.37 -1.64
C GLU A 196 7.81 -19.88 -2.69
N LYS A 197 7.78 -19.28 -3.88
CA LYS A 197 8.71 -19.61 -4.97
C LYS A 197 10.14 -19.24 -4.61
N GLU A 198 10.38 -18.10 -3.98
CA GLU A 198 11.72 -17.71 -3.53
C GLU A 198 12.21 -18.63 -2.40
N LEU A 199 11.34 -19.00 -1.46
CA LEU A 199 11.66 -19.98 -0.42
C LEU A 199 12.06 -21.34 -1.01
N LYS A 200 11.35 -21.82 -2.03
CA LYS A 200 11.70 -23.08 -2.74
C LYS A 200 13.06 -23.02 -3.43
N LYS A 201 13.48 -21.86 -3.95
CA LYS A 201 14.83 -21.70 -4.52
C LYS A 201 15.92 -21.87 -3.45
N LEU A 202 15.68 -21.36 -2.24
CA LEU A 202 16.63 -21.46 -1.13
C LEU A 202 16.83 -22.89 -0.65
N THR A 203 15.83 -23.77 -0.84
CA THR A 203 15.88 -25.18 -0.42
C THR A 203 16.40 -26.12 -1.52
N GLY A 204 16.63 -25.62 -2.73
CA GLY A 204 17.05 -26.44 -3.88
C GLY A 204 15.96 -27.36 -4.43
N LEU A 205 14.72 -27.25 -3.93
CA LEU A 205 13.54 -27.94 -4.49
C LEU A 205 13.15 -27.23 -5.80
N ARG A 206 13.66 -27.76 -6.93
CA ARG A 206 13.13 -27.40 -8.25
C ARG A 206 11.71 -27.95 -8.39
N ASN A 207 10.79 -27.09 -8.82
CA ASN A 207 9.47 -27.51 -9.32
C ASN A 207 9.62 -28.44 -10.54
#